data_AF-A0AAD9ZDC2-F1
#
_entry.id   AF-A0AAD9ZDC2-F1
#
_cell.length_a   1.000
_cell.length_b   1.000
_cell.length_c   1.000
_cell.angle_alpha   90.00
_cell.angle_beta   90.00
_cell.angle_gamma   90.00
#
_symmetry.space_group_name_H-M   'P 1'
#
loop_
_entity.id
_entity.type
_entity.pdbx_description
1 polymer ?
#
loop_
_entity_poly.entity_id
_entity_poly.type
_entity_poly.pdbx_seq_one_letter_code
_entity_poly.pdbx_strand_id
1 'polypeptide(L)'
;MAIPMARRFMERRMMQLSPFQGEQRYGTPNDLVVSKVLDLDNTDDRLWVPQAPSVSFRPLLLSTSQGYFVNLLRVRKSGILSRHQHTGPV
;
A
#
# COMPACT_ATOMS: atom_id res chain seq x y z
N MET A 1 30.88 29.02 -2.17
CA MET A 1 30.14 28.76 -0.93
C MET A 1 28.70 28.43 -1.32
N ALA A 2 28.33 27.15 -1.36
CA ALA A 2 27.02 26.69 -1.82
C ALA A 2 26.39 25.79 -0.75
N ILE A 3 25.11 26.02 -0.48
CA ILE A 3 24.34 25.51 0.65
C ILE A 3 24.20 23.97 0.58
N PRO A 4 24.49 23.19 1.65
CA PRO A 4 24.60 21.73 1.59
C PRO A 4 23.26 20.96 1.70
N MET A 5 22.12 21.62 1.49
CA MET A 5 20.80 21.06 1.84
C MET A 5 20.30 19.96 0.87
N ALA A 6 20.82 19.92 -0.36
CA ALA A 6 20.31 19.03 -1.41
C ALA A 6 20.77 17.57 -1.32
N ARG A 7 21.81 17.24 -0.53
CA ARG A 7 22.36 15.87 -0.46
C ARG A 7 21.68 14.96 0.56
N ARG A 8 20.83 15.50 1.43
CA ARG A 8 20.30 14.76 2.60
C ARG A 8 19.08 13.86 2.30
N PHE A 9 18.55 13.88 1.07
CA PHE A 9 17.37 13.09 0.72
C PHE A 9 17.67 11.67 0.21
N MET A 10 18.90 11.38 -0.24
CA MET A 10 19.21 10.15 -0.99
C MET A 10 19.89 9.03 -0.19
N GLU A 11 20.16 9.21 1.10
CA GLU A 11 20.81 8.19 1.94
C GLU A 11 20.03 7.92 3.24
N ARG A 12 18.71 7.79 3.16
CA ARG A 12 17.98 7.09 4.23
C ARG A 12 18.25 5.60 4.07
N ARG A 13 19.28 5.12 4.77
CA ARG A 13 19.41 3.71 5.18
C ARG A 13 18.01 3.27 5.63
N MET A 14 17.39 2.35 4.89
CA MET A 14 16.03 1.90 5.17
C MET A 14 16.01 1.38 6.60
N MET A 15 15.48 2.16 7.54
CA MET A 15 15.16 1.64 8.86
C MET A 15 14.27 0.43 8.61
N GLN A 16 14.61 -0.71 9.20
CA GLN A 16 13.75 -1.88 9.15
C GLN A 16 12.41 -1.46 9.74
N LEU A 17 11.39 -1.30 8.89
CA LEU A 17 10.07 -0.89 9.31
C LEU A 17 9.48 -2.06 10.07
N SER A 18 9.38 -1.93 11.38
CA SER A 18 8.77 -2.91 12.26
C SER A 18 7.41 -2.39 12.70
N PRO A 19 6.38 -3.26 12.81
CA PRO A 19 5.12 -2.91 13.46
C PRO A 19 5.36 -2.47 14.92
N PHE A 20 4.39 -1.83 15.57
CA PHE A 20 4.50 -1.51 16.98
C PHE A 20 4.86 -2.76 17.82
N GLN A 21 5.87 -2.63 18.69
CA GLN A 21 6.42 -3.74 19.49
C GLN A 21 6.06 -3.68 20.98
N GLY A 22 5.31 -2.65 21.41
CA GLY A 22 4.90 -2.51 22.80
C GLY A 22 3.66 -3.33 23.13
N GLU A 23 3.23 -3.25 24.38
CA GLU A 23 1.97 -3.85 24.82
C GLU A 23 0.79 -3.22 24.07
N GLN A 24 0.01 -4.06 23.38
CA GLN A 24 -1.21 -3.62 22.71
C GLN A 24 -2.37 -3.58 23.71
N ARG A 25 -3.23 -2.57 23.58
CA ARG A 25 -4.48 -2.52 24.34
C ARG A 25 -5.41 -3.65 23.91
N TYR A 26 -6.20 -4.17 24.86
CA TYR A 26 -7.20 -5.18 24.57
C TYR A 26 -8.09 -4.77 23.38
N GLY A 27 -8.26 -5.70 22.43
CA GLY A 27 -9.07 -5.49 21.23
C GLY A 27 -8.39 -4.73 20.09
N THR A 28 -7.14 -4.29 20.26
CA THR A 28 -6.35 -3.69 19.17
C THR A 28 -5.90 -4.80 18.21
N PRO A 29 -6.16 -4.69 16.90
CA PRO A 29 -5.56 -5.60 15.92
C PRO A 29 -4.04 -5.43 15.86
N ASN A 30 -3.32 -6.50 15.53
CA ASN A 30 -1.89 -6.42 15.27
C ASN A 30 -1.60 -5.44 14.13
N ASP A 31 -0.57 -4.63 14.30
CA ASP A 31 -0.06 -3.75 13.25
C ASP A 31 0.45 -4.57 12.06
N LEU A 32 0.22 -4.06 10.84
CA LEU A 32 0.74 -4.65 9.61
C LEU A 32 1.68 -3.68 8.91
N VAL A 33 2.89 -4.15 8.61
CA VAL A 33 3.85 -3.42 7.78
C VAL A 33 4.14 -4.23 6.52
N VAL A 34 3.69 -3.71 5.37
CA VAL A 34 4.03 -4.27 4.05
C VAL A 34 5.09 -3.39 3.41
N SER A 35 6.34 -3.84 3.48
CA SER A 35 7.48 -3.10 2.94
C SER A 35 7.49 -3.10 1.41
N LYS A 36 8.11 -2.06 0.83
CA LYS A 36 8.35 -1.94 -0.62
C LYS A 36 7.09 -2.06 -1.48
N VAL A 37 5.95 -1.62 -0.96
CA VAL A 37 4.67 -1.75 -1.68
C VAL A 37 4.64 -0.93 -2.99
N LEU A 38 5.41 0.15 -3.05
CA LEU A 38 5.58 1.02 -4.23
C LEU A 38 6.80 0.66 -5.10
N ASP A 39 7.53 -0.43 -4.79
CA ASP A 39 8.59 -0.95 -5.65
C ASP A 39 7.96 -1.74 -6.82
N LEU A 40 7.27 -1.02 -7.70
CA LEU A 40 6.36 -1.60 -8.70
C LEU A 40 7.11 -2.35 -9.80
N ASP A 41 8.33 -1.93 -10.11
CA ASP A 41 9.18 -2.49 -11.19
C ASP A 41 9.78 -3.83 -10.79
N ASN A 42 10.06 -4.03 -9.49
CA ASN A 42 10.62 -5.27 -8.95
C ASN A 42 9.57 -6.13 -8.21
N THR A 43 8.29 -5.77 -8.28
CA THR A 43 7.20 -6.56 -7.66
C THR A 43 6.87 -7.77 -8.53
N ASP A 44 6.77 -8.94 -7.90
CA ASP A 44 6.30 -10.18 -8.53
C ASP A 44 4.91 -10.00 -9.17
N ASP A 45 4.83 -10.24 -10.48
CA ASP A 45 3.60 -10.04 -11.26
C ASP A 45 2.45 -10.97 -10.82
N ARG A 46 2.74 -12.11 -10.19
CA ARG A 46 1.70 -13.03 -9.66
C ARG A 46 0.88 -12.42 -8.53
N LEU A 47 1.39 -11.35 -7.89
CA LEU A 47 0.68 -10.62 -6.84
C LEU A 47 -0.39 -9.68 -7.41
N TRP A 48 -0.44 -9.50 -8.73
CA TRP A 48 -1.44 -8.66 -9.39
C TRP A 48 -2.59 -9.51 -9.89
N VAL A 49 -3.76 -9.33 -9.27
CA VAL A 49 -5.00 -9.99 -9.65
C VAL A 49 -5.63 -9.22 -10.81
N PRO A 50 -5.93 -9.86 -11.95
CA PRO A 50 -6.61 -9.20 -13.06
C PRO A 50 -8.07 -8.91 -12.70
N GLN A 51 -8.50 -7.67 -12.93
CA GLN A 51 -9.89 -7.23 -12.67
C GLN A 51 -10.64 -6.92 -13.96
N ALA A 52 -9.98 -6.29 -14.92
CA ALA A 52 -10.51 -5.97 -16.25
C ALA A 52 -9.33 -5.79 -17.23
N PRO A 53 -9.56 -5.67 -18.56
CA PRO A 53 -8.48 -5.38 -19.50
C PRO A 53 -7.70 -4.13 -19.09
N SER A 54 -6.39 -4.27 -18.87
CA SER A 54 -5.47 -3.21 -18.40
C SER A 54 -5.72 -2.67 -16.98
N VAL A 55 -6.55 -3.35 -16.17
CA VAL A 55 -6.79 -3.06 -14.76
C VAL A 55 -6.48 -4.30 -13.93
N SER A 56 -5.58 -4.14 -12.98
CA SER A 56 -5.22 -5.17 -12.01
C SER A 56 -5.06 -4.54 -10.64
N PHE A 57 -5.26 -5.31 -9.59
CA PHE A 57 -5.01 -4.84 -8.23
C PHE A 57 -4.11 -5.81 -7.48
N ARG A 58 -3.35 -5.27 -6.53
CA ARG A 58 -2.56 -6.04 -5.59
C ARG A 58 -3.19 -5.94 -4.21
N PRO A 59 -3.77 -7.01 -3.67
CA PRO A 59 -4.32 -7.00 -2.31
C PRO A 59 -3.19 -6.87 -1.28
N LEU A 60 -3.39 -6.02 -0.28
CA LEU A 60 -2.44 -5.79 0.82
C LEU A 60 -2.99 -6.26 2.16
N LEU A 61 -4.29 -6.04 2.39
CA LEU A 61 -4.96 -6.43 3.62
C LEU A 61 -6.44 -6.70 3.34
N LEU A 62 -6.98 -7.74 3.98
CA LEU A 62 -8.40 -8.00 4.09
C LEU A 62 -8.74 -8.20 5.58
N SER A 63 -9.57 -7.32 6.14
CA SER A 63 -10.10 -7.47 7.50
C SER A 63 -11.55 -7.88 7.43
N THR A 64 -11.81 -9.17 7.62
CA THR A 64 -13.18 -9.73 7.61
C THR A 64 -14.00 -9.29 8.83
N SER A 65 -13.35 -9.08 9.97
CA SER A 65 -14.01 -8.64 11.21
C SER A 65 -14.40 -7.16 11.19
N GLN A 66 -13.63 -6.30 10.51
CA GLN A 66 -13.90 -4.86 10.44
C GLN A 66 -14.49 -4.42 9.09
N GLY A 67 -14.60 -5.34 8.12
CA GLY A 67 -15.26 -5.08 6.84
C GLY A 67 -14.50 -4.15 5.89
N TYR A 68 -13.16 -4.11 5.96
CA TYR A 68 -12.35 -3.27 5.07
C TYR A 68 -11.22 -4.05 4.40
N PHE A 69 -10.70 -3.48 3.31
CA PHE A 69 -9.54 -3.97 2.59
C PHE A 69 -8.67 -2.82 2.14
N VAL A 70 -7.40 -3.14 1.86
CA VAL A 70 -6.44 -2.21 1.25
C VAL A 70 -5.82 -2.91 0.06
N ASN A 71 -5.78 -2.23 -1.09
CA ASN A 71 -5.12 -2.71 -2.29
C ASN A 71 -4.41 -1.57 -3.04
N LEU A 72 -3.41 -1.92 -3.83
CA LEU A 72 -2.92 -1.03 -4.89
C LEU A 72 -3.70 -1.30 -6.17
N LEU A 73 -4.18 -0.25 -6.82
CA LEU A 73 -4.81 -0.35 -8.13
C LEU A 73 -3.81 0.06 -9.22
N ARG A 74 -3.61 -0.80 -10.21
CA ARG A 74 -2.74 -0.58 -11.37
C ARG A 74 -3.62 -0.46 -12.61
N VAL A 75 -3.69 0.76 -13.15
CA VAL A 75 -4.48 1.10 -14.34
C VAL A 75 -3.51 1.57 -15.44
N ARG A 76 -3.44 0.82 -16.54
CA ARG A 76 -2.50 1.09 -17.65
C ARG A 76 -3.14 1.73 -18.89
N LYS A 77 -4.45 2.00 -18.84
CA LYS A 77 -5.20 2.66 -19.93
C LYS A 77 -6.02 3.82 -19.37
N SER A 78 -6.32 4.82 -20.20
CA SER A 78 -7.42 5.73 -19.92
C SER A 78 -8.72 4.92 -19.79
N GLY A 79 -9.49 5.14 -18.74
CA GLY A 79 -10.65 4.31 -18.43
C GLY A 79 -11.76 5.10 -17.76
N ILE A 80 -12.96 4.50 -17.75
CA ILE A 80 -14.14 5.00 -17.06
C ILE A 80 -14.23 4.21 -15.75
N LEU A 81 -14.24 4.91 -14.62
CA LEU A 81 -14.69 4.32 -13.37
C LEU A 81 -16.19 4.52 -13.29
N SER A 82 -16.94 3.42 -13.38
CA SER A 82 -18.39 3.47 -13.21
C SER A 82 -18.73 4.11 -11.87
N ARG A 83 -19.70 5.02 -11.87
CA ARG A 83 -20.22 5.61 -10.64
C ARG A 83 -20.69 4.49 -9.70
N HIS A 84 -20.25 4.57 -8.46
CA HIS A 84 -20.69 3.68 -7.38
C HIS A 84 -20.73 4.47 -6.07
N GLN A 85 -21.36 3.87 -5.06
CA GLN A 85 -21.48 4.44 -3.72
C GLN A 85 -20.76 3.51 -2.74
N HIS A 86 -20.07 4.11 -1.79
CA HIS A 86 -19.51 3.40 -0.65
C HIS A 86 -20.46 3.56 0.54
N THR A 87 -20.70 2.46 1.26
CA THR A 87 -21.46 2.48 2.52
C THR A 87 -20.62 3.01 3.69
N GLY A 88 -19.30 3.11 3.52
CA GLY A 88 -18.35 3.66 4.48
C GLY A 88 -17.28 4.54 3.82
N PRO A 89 -16.33 5.08 4.60
CA PRO A 89 -15.23 5.88 4.07
C PRO A 89 -14.28 5.04 3.20
N VAL A 90 -13.62 5.72 2.26
CA VAL A 90 -12.58 5.17 1.38
C VAL A 90 -11.21 5.70 1.73
#